data_AF-A0A6H5HSU4-F1
#
_entry.id   AF-A0A6H5HSU4-F1
#
_cell.length_a   1.000
_cell.length_b   1.000
_cell.length_c   1.000
_cell.angle_alpha   90.00
_cell.angle_beta   90.00
_cell.angle_gamma   90.00
#
_symmetry.space_group_name_H-M   'P 1'
#
loop_
_entity.id
_entity.type
_entity.pdbx_description
1 polymer ?
#
loop_
_entity_poly.entity_id
_entity_poly.type
_entity_poly.pdbx_seq_one_letter_code
_entity_poly.pdbx_strand_id
1 'polypeptide(L)'
;MSSPKANRGDKNTTTNASVPSVWSRAFTSNSKWDDKEEFLDVIYWGRQVLGIIVGVIWGLLPLKGFIALVLFAIVNAGSVYVYFSSFQSVDEEEFGGAWELTKEGFMTSFAGFLVTWIIIYSGMHFD
;
A
#
# COMPACT_ATOMS: atom_id res chain seq x y z
N MET A 1 10.45 -64.22 -12.16
CA MET A 1 10.11 -63.35 -13.30
C MET A 1 9.08 -62.34 -12.80
N SER A 2 9.56 -61.15 -12.47
CA SER A 2 8.79 -60.09 -11.82
C SER A 2 7.91 -59.35 -12.82
N SER A 3 6.64 -59.11 -12.47
CA SER A 3 5.79 -58.14 -13.15
C SER A 3 5.61 -56.92 -12.22
N PRO A 4 6.08 -55.72 -12.58
CA PRO A 4 5.76 -54.51 -11.84
C PRO A 4 4.39 -53.99 -12.30
N LYS A 5 3.44 -53.88 -11.37
CA LYS A 5 2.20 -53.13 -11.57
C LYS A 5 2.58 -51.65 -11.76
N ALA A 6 2.28 -51.11 -12.94
CA ALA A 6 2.42 -49.69 -13.22
C ALA A 6 1.48 -48.88 -12.30
N ASN A 7 2.07 -48.20 -11.33
CA ASN A 7 1.37 -47.22 -10.50
C ASN A 7 1.04 -46.03 -11.39
N ARG A 8 -0.24 -45.91 -11.77
CA ARG A 8 -0.76 -44.80 -12.56
C ARG A 8 -0.84 -43.61 -11.59
N GLY A 9 0.24 -42.85 -11.52
CA GLY A 9 0.25 -41.58 -10.79
C GLY A 9 -0.82 -40.67 -11.38
N ASP A 10 -1.85 -40.42 -10.60
CA ASP A 10 -2.84 -39.38 -10.86
C ASP A 10 -2.10 -38.06 -11.02
N LYS A 11 -2.03 -37.59 -12.26
CA LYS A 11 -1.70 -36.20 -12.54
C LYS A 11 -2.87 -35.39 -12.04
N ASN A 12 -2.81 -34.96 -10.78
CA ASN A 12 -3.60 -33.83 -10.30
C ASN A 12 -3.23 -32.62 -11.16
N THR A 13 -3.99 -32.43 -12.24
CA THR A 13 -4.12 -31.14 -12.90
C THR A 13 -4.89 -30.26 -11.93
N THR A 14 -4.20 -29.76 -10.91
CA THR A 14 -4.63 -28.59 -10.16
C THR A 14 -4.61 -27.47 -11.17
N THR A 15 -5.79 -27.11 -11.69
CA THR A 15 -5.99 -25.87 -12.42
C THR A 15 -5.55 -24.76 -11.49
N ASN A 16 -4.31 -24.31 -11.65
CA ASN A 16 -3.81 -23.06 -11.10
C ASN A 16 -4.68 -21.98 -11.76
N ALA A 17 -5.82 -21.66 -11.15
CA ALA A 17 -6.44 -20.36 -11.35
C ALA A 17 -5.39 -19.37 -10.87
N SER A 18 -4.61 -18.85 -11.82
CA SER A 18 -3.52 -17.93 -11.54
C SER A 18 -4.12 -16.73 -10.84
N VAL A 19 -3.93 -16.64 -9.52
CA VAL A 19 -4.32 -15.47 -8.74
C VAL A 19 -3.73 -14.26 -9.48
N PRO A 20 -4.54 -13.26 -9.88
CA PRO A 20 -4.03 -12.13 -10.63
C PRO A 20 -2.89 -11.47 -9.86
N SER A 21 -1.89 -10.95 -10.59
CA SER A 21 -0.72 -10.30 -9.99
C SER A 21 -1.11 -9.28 -8.92
N VAL A 22 -0.32 -9.18 -7.84
CA VAL A 22 -0.50 -8.23 -6.73
C VAL A 22 -0.76 -6.81 -7.23
N TRP A 23 -0.02 -6.39 -8.26
CA TRP A 23 -0.22 -5.09 -8.91
C TRP A 23 -1.60 -4.98 -9.56
N SER A 24 -2.00 -5.99 -10.33
CA SER A 24 -3.33 -6.01 -10.96
C SER A 24 -4.43 -5.88 -9.90
N ARG A 25 -4.31 -6.60 -8.79
CA ARG A 25 -5.26 -6.55 -7.66
C ARG A 25 -5.22 -5.22 -6.91
N ALA A 26 -4.04 -4.63 -6.71
CA ALA A 26 -3.88 -3.32 -6.09
C ALA A 26 -4.56 -2.21 -6.91
N PHE A 27 -4.54 -2.30 -8.24
CA PHE A 27 -5.17 -1.33 -9.13
C PHE A 27 -6.56 -1.75 -9.62
N THR A 28 -7.09 -2.91 -9.19
CA THR A 28 -8.44 -3.37 -9.52
C THR A 28 -9.34 -3.23 -8.30
N SER A 29 -10.43 -2.47 -8.47
CA SER A 29 -11.43 -2.28 -7.42
C SER A 29 -12.09 -3.60 -7.01
N ASN A 30 -12.49 -3.70 -5.73
CA ASN A 30 -13.17 -4.88 -5.16
C ASN A 30 -12.38 -6.21 -5.27
N SER A 31 -11.05 -6.13 -5.27
CA SER A 31 -10.19 -7.32 -5.26
C SER A 31 -10.26 -8.02 -3.89
N LYS A 32 -10.34 -9.36 -3.90
CA LYS A 32 -10.19 -10.16 -2.68
C LYS A 32 -8.73 -10.27 -2.28
N TRP A 33 -8.45 -10.20 -0.98
CA TRP A 33 -7.13 -10.36 -0.38
C TRP A 33 -7.13 -11.55 0.57
N ASP A 34 -6.69 -12.71 0.06
CA ASP A 34 -6.62 -13.94 0.85
C ASP A 34 -5.45 -13.92 1.87
N ASP A 35 -4.44 -13.08 1.62
CA ASP A 35 -3.30 -12.84 2.51
C ASP A 35 -3.34 -11.40 3.03
N LYS A 36 -3.47 -11.26 4.35
CA LYS A 36 -3.47 -9.98 5.06
C LYS A 36 -2.14 -9.25 4.89
N GLU A 37 -1.02 -9.95 4.97
CA GLU A 37 0.31 -9.34 4.89
C GLU A 37 0.57 -8.79 3.47
N GLU A 38 0.10 -9.50 2.44
CA GLU A 38 0.17 -9.03 1.04
C GLU A 38 -0.58 -7.70 0.86
N PHE A 39 -1.75 -7.56 1.50
CA PHE A 39 -2.51 -6.32 1.45
C PHE A 39 -1.87 -5.18 2.25
N LEU A 40 -1.30 -5.50 3.43
CA LEU A 40 -0.54 -4.54 4.25
C LEU A 40 0.68 -4.02 3.50
N ASP A 41 1.39 -4.88 2.75
CA ASP A 41 2.49 -4.47 1.88
C ASP A 41 2.05 -3.47 0.81
N VAL A 42 0.90 -3.70 0.17
CA VAL A 42 0.34 -2.77 -0.83
C VAL A 42 0.00 -1.41 -0.20
N ILE A 43 -0.60 -1.40 0.98
CA ILE A 43 -0.88 -0.17 1.73
C ILE A 43 0.42 0.54 2.09
N TYR A 44 1.40 -0.20 2.62
CA TYR A 44 2.71 0.33 2.98
C TYR A 44 3.36 1.01 1.78
N TRP A 45 3.56 0.29 0.67
CA TRP A 45 4.23 0.86 -0.50
C TRP A 45 3.44 1.98 -1.15
N GLY A 46 2.11 1.89 -1.19
CA GLY A 46 1.23 2.96 -1.67
C GLY A 46 1.40 4.25 -0.86
N ARG A 47 1.48 4.15 0.47
CA ARG A 47 1.77 5.29 1.35
C ARG A 47 3.16 5.87 1.14
N GLN A 48 4.16 5.06 0.82
CA GLN A 48 5.52 5.57 0.62
C GLN A 48 5.57 6.44 -0.62
N VAL A 49 4.93 5.98 -1.70
CA VAL A 49 4.76 6.76 -2.93
C VAL A 49 3.97 8.04 -2.66
N LEU A 50 2.84 7.95 -1.93
CA LEU A 50 2.04 9.12 -1.56
C LEU A 50 2.87 10.14 -0.76
N GLY A 51 3.65 9.68 0.22
CA GLY A 51 4.46 10.54 1.08
C GLY A 51 5.53 11.31 0.30
N ILE A 52 6.19 10.65 -0.64
CA ILE A 52 7.16 11.29 -1.54
C ILE A 52 6.45 12.33 -2.42
N ILE A 53 5.33 11.98 -3.06
CA ILE A 53 4.57 12.89 -3.92
C ILE A 53 4.12 14.13 -3.15
N VAL A 54 3.51 13.95 -1.97
CA VAL A 54 3.08 15.06 -1.11
C VAL A 54 4.28 15.90 -0.67
N GLY A 55 5.41 15.26 -0.34
CA GLY A 55 6.64 15.96 0.04
C GLY A 55 7.18 16.85 -1.08
N VAL A 56 7.15 16.37 -2.34
CA VAL A 56 7.52 17.19 -3.50
C VAL A 56 6.55 18.37 -3.65
N ILE A 57 5.24 18.14 -3.62
CA ILE A 57 4.24 19.20 -3.80
C ILE A 57 4.35 20.26 -2.69
N TRP A 58 4.53 19.85 -1.44
CA TRP A 58 4.70 20.76 -0.29
C TRP A 58 6.08 21.42 -0.25
N GLY A 59 7.07 20.88 -0.96
CA GLY A 59 8.35 21.56 -1.15
C GLY A 59 8.25 22.66 -2.20
N LEU A 60 7.46 22.42 -3.25
CA LEU A 60 7.18 23.38 -4.32
C LEU A 60 6.26 24.51 -3.87
N LEU A 61 5.22 24.18 -3.10
CA LEU A 61 4.36 25.15 -2.44
C LEU A 61 5.07 25.56 -1.15
N PRO A 62 5.37 26.84 -0.87
CA PRO A 62 6.16 27.25 0.30
C PRO A 62 5.39 27.16 1.63
N LEU A 63 4.69 26.04 1.85
CA LEU A 63 4.01 25.66 3.08
C LEU A 63 5.06 25.48 4.18
N LYS A 64 4.74 25.96 5.38
CA LYS A 64 5.69 26.03 6.50
C LYS A 64 5.04 25.60 7.79
N GLY A 65 5.86 25.07 8.69
CA GLY A 65 5.48 24.83 10.08
C GLY A 65 4.43 23.74 10.25
N PHE A 66 3.75 23.79 11.40
CA PHE A 66 2.86 22.72 11.86
C PHE A 66 1.69 22.41 10.92
N ILE A 67 1.17 23.42 10.21
CA ILE A 67 0.04 23.23 9.29
C ILE A 67 0.37 22.24 8.16
N ALA A 68 1.60 22.25 7.66
CA ALA A 68 2.05 21.32 6.62
C ALA A 68 2.04 19.87 7.13
N LEU A 69 2.40 19.65 8.39
CA LEU A 69 2.39 18.34 9.04
C LEU A 69 0.95 17.82 9.25
N VAL A 70 0.06 18.69 9.72
CA VAL A 70 -1.37 18.35 9.91
C VAL A 70 -2.01 18.00 8.57
N LEU A 71 -1.76 18.81 7.54
CA LEU A 71 -2.27 18.54 6.20
C LEU A 71 -1.73 17.22 5.64
N PHE A 72 -0.45 16.93 5.84
CA PHE A 72 0.12 15.63 5.48
C PHE A 72 -0.63 14.50 6.18
N ALA A 73 -0.85 14.59 7.50
CA ALA A 73 -1.54 13.54 8.25
C ALA A 73 -2.97 13.30 7.73
N ILE A 74 -3.71 14.38 7.44
CA ILE A 74 -5.08 14.31 6.89
C ILE A 74 -5.07 13.68 5.50
N VAL A 75 -4.20 14.14 4.60
CA VAL A 75 -4.11 13.61 3.23
C VAL A 75 -3.67 12.14 3.24
N ASN A 76 -2.69 11.79 4.05
CA ASN A 76 -2.14 10.43 4.14
C ASN A 76 -3.16 9.45 4.71
N ALA A 77 -3.71 9.74 5.89
CA ALA A 77 -4.72 8.90 6.52
C ALA A 77 -6.02 8.84 5.70
N GLY A 78 -6.48 9.99 5.19
CA GLY A 78 -7.68 10.09 4.36
C GLY A 78 -7.55 9.32 3.05
N SER A 79 -6.42 9.43 2.35
CA SER A 79 -6.20 8.69 1.09
C SER A 79 -6.22 7.18 1.31
N VAL A 80 -5.59 6.70 2.39
CA VAL A 80 -5.58 5.27 2.68
C VAL A 80 -6.95 4.78 3.12
N TYR A 81 -7.65 5.55 3.97
CA TYR A 81 -9.01 5.25 4.37
C TYR A 81 -9.94 5.11 3.16
N VAL A 82 -9.90 6.08 2.24
CA VAL A 82 -10.69 6.02 1.00
C VAL A 82 -10.27 4.84 0.12
N TYR A 83 -8.99 4.51 0.07
CA TYR A 83 -8.49 3.38 -0.72
C TYR A 83 -9.02 2.03 -0.22
N PHE A 84 -8.90 1.70 1.07
CA PHE A 84 -9.40 0.40 1.54
C PHE A 84 -10.93 0.37 1.68
N SER A 85 -11.55 1.46 2.12
CA SER A 85 -12.99 1.53 2.39
C SER A 85 -13.81 1.68 1.10
N SER A 86 -13.42 2.60 0.21
CA SER A 86 -14.21 2.91 -1.01
C SER A 86 -13.69 2.21 -2.26
N PHE A 87 -12.38 2.11 -2.46
CA PHE A 87 -11.82 1.56 -3.70
C PHE A 87 -11.73 0.03 -3.67
N GLN A 88 -11.26 -0.55 -2.57
CA GLN A 88 -11.27 -1.99 -2.40
C GLN A 88 -12.54 -2.55 -1.75
N SER A 89 -13.33 -1.72 -1.04
CA SER A 89 -14.54 -2.15 -0.33
C SER A 89 -14.29 -3.37 0.56
N VAL A 90 -13.14 -3.37 1.23
CA VAL A 90 -12.71 -4.44 2.11
C VAL A 90 -13.39 -4.27 3.46
N ASP A 91 -13.84 -5.38 4.05
CA ASP A 91 -14.34 -5.37 5.42
C ASP A 91 -13.16 -5.18 6.38
N GLU A 92 -13.12 -4.02 7.03
CA GLU A 92 -12.02 -3.61 7.90
C GLU A 92 -11.84 -4.58 9.07
N GLU A 93 -12.91 -5.25 9.53
CA GLU A 93 -12.85 -6.21 10.63
C GLU A 93 -12.03 -7.46 10.28
N GLU A 94 -12.02 -7.87 9.01
CA GLU A 94 -11.26 -9.05 8.54
C GLU A 94 -9.75 -8.81 8.58
N PHE A 95 -9.31 -7.55 8.52
CA PHE A 95 -7.91 -7.15 8.48
C PHE A 95 -7.39 -6.60 9.83
N GLY A 96 -8.09 -6.91 10.94
CA GLY A 96 -7.72 -6.46 12.29
C GLY A 96 -8.15 -5.02 12.62
N GLY A 97 -9.06 -4.47 11.82
CA GLY A 97 -9.69 -3.17 12.01
C GLY A 97 -9.03 -2.04 11.22
N ALA A 98 -9.79 -0.96 11.00
CA ALA A 98 -9.33 0.26 10.33
C ALA A 98 -8.02 0.80 10.90
N TRP A 99 -7.82 0.67 12.21
CA TRP A 99 -6.66 1.20 12.91
C TRP A 99 -5.35 0.51 12.51
N GLU A 100 -5.38 -0.79 12.27
CA GLU A 100 -4.20 -1.54 11.84
C GLU A 100 -3.79 -1.17 10.41
N LEU A 101 -4.76 -1.05 9.51
CA LEU A 101 -4.56 -0.56 8.15
C LEU A 101 -4.11 0.91 8.12
N THR A 102 -4.64 1.71 9.06
CA THR A 102 -4.36 3.15 9.11
C THR A 102 -2.97 3.46 9.69
N LYS A 103 -2.47 2.63 10.62
CA LYS A 103 -1.12 2.80 11.20
C LYS A 103 -0.03 2.24 10.29
N GLU A 104 -0.34 1.26 9.45
CA GLU A 104 0.63 0.58 8.58
C GLU A 104 1.34 1.59 7.67
N GLY A 105 2.68 1.56 7.64
CA GLY A 105 3.49 2.49 6.86
C GLY A 105 3.39 3.99 7.22
N PHE A 106 2.61 4.40 8.24
CA PHE A 106 2.41 5.84 8.52
C PHE A 106 3.71 6.54 8.93
N MET A 107 4.44 5.98 9.91
CA MET A 107 5.67 6.61 10.44
C MET A 107 6.79 6.66 9.40
N THR A 108 6.91 5.62 8.58
CA THR A 108 7.90 5.57 7.50
C THR A 108 7.52 6.52 6.36
N SER A 109 6.23 6.61 6.01
CA SER A 109 5.72 7.55 5.00
C SER A 109 5.93 8.99 5.47
N PHE A 110 5.69 9.26 6.75
CA PHE A 110 5.95 10.56 7.37
C PHE A 110 7.42 10.96 7.30
N ALA A 111 8.34 10.03 7.63
CA ALA A 111 9.77 10.28 7.49
C ALA A 111 10.16 10.57 6.03
N GLY A 112 9.64 9.79 5.07
CA GLY A 112 9.85 10.01 3.64
C GLY A 112 9.35 11.39 3.18
N PHE A 113 8.14 11.75 3.58
CA PHE A 113 7.56 13.07 3.35
C PHE A 113 8.46 14.18 3.87
N LEU A 114 8.90 14.11 5.13
CA LEU A 114 9.76 15.14 5.74
C LEU A 114 11.07 15.31 4.98
N VAL A 115 11.73 14.19 4.63
CA VAL A 115 12.99 14.22 3.89
C VAL A 115 12.80 14.88 2.52
N THR A 116 11.81 14.44 1.74
CA THR A 116 11.54 15.01 0.42
C THR A 116 11.13 16.48 0.51
N TRP A 117 10.26 16.82 1.46
CA TRP A 117 9.78 18.18 1.67
C TRP A 117 10.92 19.14 2.01
N ILE A 118 11.76 18.80 2.99
CA ILE A 118 12.88 19.64 3.41
C ILE A 118 13.89 19.82 2.27
N ILE A 119 14.25 18.74 1.57
CA ILE A 119 15.20 18.81 0.45
C ILE A 119 14.70 19.75 -0.65
N ILE A 120 13.44 19.58 -1.08
CA ILE A 120 12.88 20.41 -2.16
C ILE A 120 12.70 21.86 -1.70
N TYR A 121 12.13 22.05 -0.52
CA TYR A 121 11.91 23.39 0.04
C TYR A 121 13.23 24.15 0.18
N SER A 122 14.26 23.50 0.75
CA SER A 122 15.59 24.08 0.87
C SER A 122 16.22 24.35 -0.50
N GLY A 123 16.11 23.46 -1.48
CA GLY A 123 16.69 23.68 -2.80
C GLY A 123 16.03 24.82 -3.59
N MET A 124 14.73 25.07 -3.39
CA MET A 124 13.97 26.05 -4.17
C MET A 124 13.81 27.41 -3.51
N HIS A 125 13.86 27.44 -2.18
CA HIS A 125 13.67 28.65 -1.38
C HIS A 125 14.93 29.02 -0.59
N PHE A 126 16.09 28.56 -1.05
CA PHE A 126 17.38 29.10 -0.61
C PHE A 126 17.57 30.48 -1.23
N ASP A 127 17.44 31.53 -0.43
CA ASP A 127 18.01 32.84 -0.72
C ASP A 127 19.47 32.89 -0.23
#